data_AF-V6TBM7-F1
#
_entry.id   AF-V6TBM7-F1
#
_cell.length_a   1.000
_cell.length_b   1.000
_cell.length_c   1.000
_cell.angle_alpha   90.00
_cell.angle_beta   90.00
_cell.angle_gamma   90.00
#
_symmetry.space_group_name_H-M   'P 1'
#
loop_
_entity.id
_entity.type
_entity.pdbx_description
1 polymer ?
#
loop_
_entity_poly.entity_id
_entity_poly.type
_entity_poly.pdbx_seq_one_letter_code
_entity_poly.pdbx_strand_id
1 'polypeptide(L)'
;MGVTSIKTSIGELYVQQHIDSALVTISETGKISHVIRVASVGSQPETTILFGSRCETDLRLLARELWRKLGCEVILCIGVQKRAYPELKKILNL
;
A
#
# COMPACT_ATOMS: atom_id res chain seq x y z
N MET A 1 3.62 19.52 3.29
CA MET A 1 3.40 18.07 3.12
C MET A 1 3.38 17.45 4.51
N GLY A 2 2.30 16.76 4.86
CA GLY A 2 2.10 16.17 6.18
C GLY A 2 2.03 14.65 6.07
N VAL A 3 2.46 13.96 7.11
CA VAL A 3 2.26 12.52 7.27
C VAL A 3 1.04 12.33 8.15
N THR A 4 0.03 11.61 7.66
CA THR A 4 -1.11 11.18 8.46
C THR A 4 -0.79 9.81 9.03
N SER A 5 -0.87 9.66 10.36
CA SER A 5 -0.74 8.37 11.04
C SER A 5 -2.06 7.93 11.63
N ILE A 6 -2.37 6.64 11.50
CA ILE A 6 -3.59 6.02 12.01
C ILE A 6 -3.16 4.74 12.72
N LYS A 7 -3.47 4.63 14.01
CA LYS A 7 -3.34 3.37 14.74
C LYS A 7 -4.48 2.45 14.35
N THR A 8 -4.16 1.20 14.00
CA THR A 8 -5.10 0.21 13.52
C THR A 8 -5.02 -1.07 14.36
N SER A 9 -5.97 -1.98 14.18
CA SER A 9 -6.00 -3.27 14.87
C SER A 9 -4.82 -4.20 14.53
N ILE A 10 -4.09 -3.93 13.43
CA ILE A 10 -3.02 -4.80 12.91
C ILE A 10 -1.66 -4.09 12.78
N GLY A 11 -1.57 -2.83 13.22
CA GLY A 11 -0.34 -2.04 13.13
C GLY A 11 -0.60 -0.55 12.95
N GLU A 12 0.45 0.18 12.59
CA GLU A 12 0.36 1.62 12.31
C GLU A 12 0.36 1.86 10.80
N LEU A 13 -0.66 2.58 10.34
CA LEU A 13 -0.82 3.03 8.96
C LEU A 13 -0.32 4.46 8.85
N TYR A 14 0.59 4.70 7.92
CA TYR A 14 1.11 6.01 7.57
C TYR A 14 0.75 6.31 6.11
N VAL A 15 0.18 7.48 5.88
CA VAL A 15 -0.11 7.99 4.54
C VAL A 15 0.57 9.34 4.39
N GLN A 16 1.54 9.41 3.48
CA GLN A 16 2.19 10.65 3.09
C GLN A 16 1.79 10.98 1.66
N GLN A 17 1.02 12.05 1.48
CA GLN A 17 0.62 12.53 0.17
C GLN A 17 1.61 13.57 -0.36
N HIS A 18 1.99 13.39 -1.62
CA HIS A 18 2.67 14.35 -2.49
C HIS A 18 1.73 14.78 -3.62
N ILE A 19 2.17 15.70 -4.48
CA ILE A 19 1.33 16.34 -5.50
C ILE A 19 0.68 15.31 -6.45
N ASP A 20 1.43 14.29 -6.82
CA ASP A 20 1.08 13.28 -7.83
C ASP A 20 1.26 11.84 -7.33
N SER A 21 1.59 11.68 -6.05
CA SER A 21 2.00 10.41 -5.48
C SER A 21 1.60 10.28 -4.01
N ALA A 22 1.45 9.05 -3.54
CA ALA A 22 1.19 8.72 -2.15
C ALA A 22 2.08 7.57 -1.70
N LEU A 23 2.77 7.77 -0.58
CA LEU A 23 3.46 6.71 0.15
C LEU A 23 2.54 6.19 1.24
N VAL A 24 2.13 4.93 1.13
CA VAL A 24 1.28 4.23 2.08
C VAL A 24 2.11 3.16 2.76
N THR A 25 2.31 3.27 4.07
CA THR A 25 3.08 2.30 4.84
C THR A 25 2.21 1.69 5.92
N ILE A 26 2.17 0.36 6.01
CA ILE A 26 1.56 -0.35 7.13
C ILE A 26 2.48 -1.44 7.64
N SER A 27 2.73 -1.48 8.95
CA SER A 27 3.55 -2.52 9.56
C SER A 27 3.02 -2.88 10.94
N GLU A 28 3.05 -4.19 11.24
CA GLU A 28 2.72 -4.75 12.55
C GLU A 28 3.89 -4.59 13.54
N THR A 29 5.13 -4.63 13.04
CA THR A 29 6.35 -4.76 13.87
C THR A 29 7.45 -3.73 13.57
N GLY A 30 7.15 -2.75 12.70
CA GLY A 30 8.14 -1.80 12.17
C GLY A 30 9.02 -2.37 11.05
N LYS A 31 8.92 -3.67 10.73
CA LYS A 31 9.60 -4.28 9.59
C LYS A 31 8.73 -4.22 8.34
N ILE A 32 9.34 -3.96 7.18
CA ILE A 32 8.68 -4.00 5.87
C ILE A 32 9.09 -5.28 5.14
N SER A 33 8.11 -6.05 4.67
CA SER A 33 8.30 -7.29 3.92
C SER A 33 8.12 -7.10 2.41
N HIS A 34 7.31 -6.13 1.99
CA HIS A 34 7.02 -5.86 0.58
C HIS A 34 6.97 -4.36 0.31
N VAL A 35 7.47 -3.95 -0.85
CA VAL A 35 7.32 -2.60 -1.39
C VAL A 35 6.83 -2.72 -2.83
N ILE A 36 5.65 -2.17 -3.09
CA ILE A 36 4.97 -2.26 -4.38
C ILE A 36 4.65 -0.86 -4.86
N ARG A 37 5.11 -0.52 -6.06
CA ARG A 37 4.75 0.72 -6.76
C ARG A 37 3.63 0.44 -7.74
N VAL A 38 2.63 1.31 -7.79
CA VAL A 38 1.61 1.34 -8.83
C VAL A 38 1.57 2.72 -9.44
N ALA A 39 1.91 2.82 -10.71
CA ALA A 39 1.93 4.05 -11.49
C ALA A 39 1.02 3.93 -12.70
N SER A 40 0.80 5.05 -13.39
CA SER A 40 0.03 5.07 -14.64
C SER A 40 0.94 4.91 -15.84
N VAL A 41 0.63 3.96 -16.72
CA VAL A 41 1.16 3.89 -18.09
C VAL A 41 0.00 4.10 -19.03
N GLY A 42 -0.15 5.34 -19.49
CA GLY A 42 -1.37 5.79 -20.16
C GLY A 42 -2.58 5.70 -19.22
N SER A 43 -3.62 4.97 -19.65
CA SER A 43 -4.83 4.74 -18.85
C SER A 43 -4.79 3.47 -17.99
N GLN A 44 -3.70 2.69 -18.05
CA GLN A 44 -3.59 1.43 -17.32
C GLN A 44 -2.67 1.54 -16.10
N PRO A 45 -3.00 0.85 -14.99
CA PRO A 45 -2.09 0.76 -13.86
C PRO A 45 -0.95 -0.21 -14.16
N GLU A 46 0.28 0.26 -14.06
CA GLU A 46 1.48 -0.56 -14.06
C GLU A 46 1.90 -0.86 -12.62
N THR A 47 2.09 -2.15 -12.29
CA THR A 47 2.48 -2.59 -10.95
C THR A 47 3.92 -3.10 -10.98
N THR A 48 4.79 -2.49 -10.19
CA THR A 48 6.19 -2.86 -10.03
C THR A 48 6.45 -3.30 -8.59
N ILE A 49 7.01 -4.49 -8.40
CA ILE A 49 7.44 -4.96 -7.07
C ILE A 49 8.89 -4.53 -6.89
N LEU A 50 9.10 -3.55 -6.00
CA LEU A 50 10.43 -2.99 -5.69
C LEU A 50 11.17 -3.87 -4.67
N PHE A 51 10.43 -4.49 -3.75
CA PHE A 51 10.97 -5.40 -2.73
C PHE A 51 9.93 -6.44 -2.31
N GLY A 52 10.39 -7.64 -1.93
CA GLY A 52 9.54 -8.75 -1.49
C GLY A 52 9.23 -9.78 -2.58
N SER A 53 8.26 -10.65 -2.30
CA SER A 53 7.88 -11.76 -3.18
C SER A 53 7.08 -11.30 -4.39
N ARG A 54 7.43 -11.82 -5.57
CA ARG A 54 6.72 -11.53 -6.83
C ARG A 54 5.42 -12.33 -7.00
N CYS A 55 5.24 -13.39 -6.22
CA CYS A 55 4.11 -14.31 -6.34
C CYS A 55 2.87 -13.85 -5.55
N GLU A 56 2.97 -12.78 -4.74
CA GLU A 56 1.88 -12.29 -3.91
C GLU A 56 0.86 -11.50 -4.73
N THR A 57 -0.10 -12.20 -5.33
CA THR A 57 -1.18 -11.59 -6.12
C THR A 57 -2.07 -10.68 -5.28
N ASP A 58 -2.38 -11.06 -4.04
CA ASP A 58 -3.26 -10.26 -3.17
C ASP A 58 -2.70 -8.87 -2.88
N LEU A 59 -1.39 -8.77 -2.65
CA LEU A 59 -0.74 -7.49 -2.38
C LEU A 59 -0.69 -6.59 -3.62
N ARG A 60 -0.53 -7.18 -4.81
CA ARG A 60 -0.61 -6.44 -6.07
C ARG A 60 -2.01 -5.90 -6.31
N LEU A 61 -3.05 -6.69 -6.02
CA LEU A 61 -4.45 -6.23 -6.13
C LEU A 61 -4.73 -5.09 -5.15
N LEU A 62 -4.29 -5.23 -3.90
CA LEU A 62 -4.41 -4.20 -2.87
C LEU A 62 -3.76 -2.87 -3.30
N ALA A 63 -2.53 -2.93 -3.81
CA ALA A 63 -1.82 -1.74 -4.28
C ALA A 63 -2.54 -1.05 -5.45
N ARG A 64 -3.12 -1.83 -6.38
CA ARG A 64 -3.91 -1.31 -7.49
C ARG A 64 -5.23 -0.69 -7.05
N GLU A 65 -5.86 -1.26 -6.02
CA GLU A 65 -7.09 -0.69 -5.43
C GLU A 65 -6.79 0.64 -4.73
N LEU A 66 -5.69 0.75 -3.98
CA LEU A 66 -5.24 2.03 -3.43
C LEU A 66 -4.95 3.06 -4.51
N TRP A 67 -4.25 2.68 -5.58
CA TRP A 67 -4.00 3.57 -6.72
C TRP A 67 -5.31 4.08 -7.33
N ARG A 68 -6.30 3.21 -7.55
CA ARG A 68 -7.63 3.64 -8.06
C ARG A 68 -8.32 4.59 -7.10
N LYS A 69 -8.26 4.34 -5.79
CA LYS A 69 -8.93 5.13 -4.76
C LYS A 69 -8.29 6.51 -4.57
N LEU A 70 -6.96 6.58 -4.63
CA LEU A 70 -6.22 7.82 -4.42
C LEU A 70 -6.08 8.65 -5.70
N GLY A 71 -6.23 8.05 -6.88
CA GLY A 71 -6.17 8.74 -8.18
C GLY A 71 -4.78 9.28 -8.52
N CYS A 72 -3.74 8.76 -7.88
CA CYS A 72 -2.35 9.18 -8.03
C CYS A 72 -1.39 7.98 -7.95
N GLU A 73 -0.11 8.17 -8.25
CA GLU A 73 0.89 7.10 -8.09
C GLU A 73 0.94 6.63 -6.62
N VAL A 74 1.03 5.32 -6.39
CA VAL A 74 1.09 4.75 -5.04
C VAL A 74 2.35 3.94 -4.86
N ILE A 75 3.08 4.21 -3.78
CA ILE A 75 4.08 3.30 -3.23
C ILE A 75 3.51 2.70 -1.95
N LEU A 76 3.25 1.40 -1.96
CA LEU A 76 2.71 0.64 -0.85
C LEU A 76 3.83 -0.17 -0.18
N CYS A 77 4.13 0.17 1.07
CA CYS A 77 5.06 -0.53 1.95
C CYS A 77 4.25 -1.38 2.95
N ILE A 78 4.42 -2.70 2.91
CA ILE A 78 3.68 -3.65 3.75
C ILE A 78 4.63 -4.43 4.64
N GLY A 79 4.27 -4.48 5.91
CA GLY A 79 4.95 -5.15 6.99
C GLY A 79 4.01 -5.94 7.90
N VAL A 80 2.88 -6.40 7.36
CA VAL A 80 1.90 -7.20 8.10
C VAL A 80 1.91 -8.66 7.63
N GLN A 81 1.56 -9.57 8.53
CA GLN A 81 1.42 -10.99 8.18
C GLN A 81 0.20 -11.22 7.26
N LYS A 82 0.24 -12.25 6.41
CA LYS A 82 -0.86 -12.60 5.49
C LYS A 82 -2.22 -12.73 6.17
N ARG A 83 -2.24 -13.26 7.40
CA ARG A 83 -3.47 -13.40 8.22
C ARG A 83 -4.18 -12.06 8.48
N ALA A 84 -3.46 -10.94 8.42
CA ALA A 84 -4.00 -9.61 8.65
C ALA A 84 -4.60 -8.96 7.40
N TYR A 85 -4.48 -9.58 6.21
CA TYR A 85 -4.94 -8.99 4.94
C TYR A 85 -6.44 -8.68 4.88
N PRO A 86 -7.36 -9.53 5.41
CA PRO A 86 -8.78 -9.19 5.43
C PRO A 86 -9.08 -7.93 6.23
N GLU A 87 -8.40 -7.77 7.37
CA GLU A 87 -8.55 -6.60 8.23
C GLU A 87 -7.90 -5.36 7.61
N LEU A 88 -6.76 -5.54 6.94
CA LEU A 88 -6.08 -4.49 6.17
C LEU A 88 -7.00 -3.87 5.10
N LYS A 89 -7.75 -4.70 4.35
CA LYS A 89 -8.71 -4.21 3.35
C LYS A 89 -9.78 -3.33 3.99
N LYS A 90 -10.34 -3.74 5.14
CA LYS A 90 -11.33 -2.95 5.88
C LYS A 90 -10.77 -1.61 6.35
N ILE A 91 -9.57 -1.61 6.93
CA ILE A 91 -8.89 -0.40 7.43
C ILE A 91 -8.68 0.61 6.30
N LEU A 92 -8.25 0.12 5.14
CA LEU A 92 -8.04 0.95 3.96
C LEU A 92 -9.35 1.34 3.28
N ASN A 93 -10.49 0.82 3.77
CA ASN A 93 -11.84 0.99 3.23
C ASN A 93 -11.84 0.65 1.73
N LEU A 94 -11.31 -0.53 1.42
CA LEU A 94 -11.20 -1.16 0.09
C LEU A 94 -12.10 -2.39 0.01
#